data_AF-A0A967W199-F1
#
_entry.id   AF-A0A967W199-F1
#
_cell.length_a   1.000
_cell.length_b   1.000
_cell.length_c   1.000
_cell.angle_alpha   90.00
_cell.angle_beta   90.00
_cell.angle_gamma   90.00
#
_symmetry.space_group_name_H-M   'P 1'
#
loop_
_entity.id
_entity.type
_entity.pdbx_description
1 polymer ?
#
loop_
_entity_poly.entity_id
_entity_poly.type
_entity_poly.pdbx_seq_one_letter_code
_entity_poly.pdbx_strand_id
1 'polypeptide(L)' 'RLNTIKGQIEGIAKMLQEGKDPQQILNQFKAADKGLQNAHYLLLDEVYRKALAIKIVNTVDACPGNCGNEDKIEF' A
#
# COMPACT_ATOMS: atom_id res chain seq x y z
N ARG A 1 -7.94 2.11 8.68
CA ARG A 1 -7.55 0.79 8.15
C ARG A 1 -6.71 0.01 9.16
N LEU A 2 -5.61 0.57 9.69
CA LEU A 2 -4.79 -0.09 10.72
C LEU A 2 -5.57 -0.40 12.01
N ASN A 3 -6.44 0.50 12.49
CA ASN A 3 -7.28 0.23 13.67
C ASN A 3 -8.22 -0.97 13.48
N THR A 4 -8.72 -1.18 12.26
CA THR A 4 -9.55 -2.36 11.93
C THR A 4 -8.73 -3.63 11.98
N ILE A 5 -7.51 -3.60 11.41
CA ILE A 5 -6.59 -4.75 11.44
C ILE A 5 -6.18 -5.05 12.88
N LYS A 6 -5.90 -4.03 13.70
CA LYS A 6 -5.65 -4.19 15.14
C LYS A 6 -6.78 -4.96 15.82
N GLY A 7 -8.03 -4.56 15.60
CA GLY A 7 -9.19 -5.28 16.13
C GLY A 7 -9.30 -6.72 15.62
N GLN A 8 -8.94 -6.99 14.36
CA GLN A 8 -8.89 -8.36 13.83
C GLN A 8 -7.81 -9.20 14.51
N ILE A 9 -6.62 -8.65 14.74
CA ILE A 9 -5.53 -9.33 15.46
C ILE A 9 -5.91 -9.63 16.91
N GLU A 10 -6.55 -8.67 17.61
CA GLU A 10 -7.10 -8.88 18.95
C GLU A 10 -8.16 -9.99 18.95
N GLY A 11 -9.04 -10.00 17.94
CA GLY A 11 -10.03 -11.05 17.75
C GLY A 11 -9.40 -12.43 17.54
N ILE A 12 -8.37 -12.53 16.71
CA ILE A 12 -7.61 -13.78 16.49
C ILE A 12 -6.98 -14.28 17.80
N ALA A 13 -6.35 -13.39 18.57
CA ALA A 13 -5.75 -13.75 19.86
C ALA A 13 -6.79 -14.34 20.82
N LYS A 14 -7.98 -13.73 20.87
CA LYS A 14 -9.11 -14.24 21.66
C LYS A 14 -9.60 -15.60 21.16
N MET A 15 -9.72 -15.81 19.85
CA MET A 15 -10.14 -17.10 19.28
C MET A 15 -9.17 -18.23 19.60
N LEU A 16 -7.85 -17.93 19.65
CA LEU A 16 -6.83 -18.88 20.08
C LEU A 16 -6.98 -19.24 21.57
N GLN A 17 -7.20 -18.24 22.43
CA GLN A 17 -7.43 -18.46 23.87
C GLN A 17 -8.70 -19.27 24.14
N GLU A 18 -9.75 -19.05 23.37
CA GLU A 18 -11.04 -19.75 23.49
C GLU A 18 -11.02 -21.16 22.85
N GLY A 19 -9.92 -21.57 22.22
CA GLY A 19 -9.84 -22.86 21.53
C GLY A 19 -10.85 -23.01 20.40
N LYS A 20 -11.11 -21.94 19.65
CA LYS A 20 -12.03 -21.97 18.50
C LYS A 20 -11.52 -22.89 17.40
N ASP A 21 -12.43 -23.27 16.51
CA ASP A 21 -12.12 -24.10 15.35
C ASP A 21 -10.93 -23.53 14.54
N PRO A 22 -9.88 -24.35 14.28
CA PRO A 22 -8.69 -23.89 13.56
C PRO A 22 -8.97 -23.33 12.17
N GLN A 23 -9.98 -23.85 11.46
CA GLN A 23 -10.33 -23.36 10.13
C GLN A 23 -10.93 -21.95 10.19
N GLN A 24 -11.73 -21.66 11.22
CA GLN A 24 -12.23 -20.31 11.48
C GLN A 24 -11.10 -19.34 11.84
N ILE A 25 -10.15 -19.76 12.68
CA ILE A 25 -8.96 -18.95 13.04
C ILE A 25 -8.13 -18.65 11.79
N LEU A 26 -7.87 -19.66 10.95
CA LEU A 26 -7.13 -19.51 9.70
C LEU A 26 -7.80 -18.51 8.74
N ASN A 27 -9.13 -18.53 8.66
CA ASN A 27 -9.87 -17.57 7.83
C ASN A 27 -9.69 -16.13 8.32
N GLN A 28 -9.67 -15.90 9.64
CA GLN A 28 -9.40 -14.58 10.21
C GLN A 28 -7.96 -14.12 9.96
N PHE A 29 -6.98 -15.02 10.08
CA PHE A 29 -5.59 -14.71 9.70
C PHE A 29 -5.47 -14.25 8.25
N LYS A 30 -6.10 -14.96 7.30
CA LYS A 30 -6.11 -14.56 5.88
C LYS A 30 -6.74 -13.19 5.67
N ALA A 31 -7.81 -12.86 6.41
CA ALA A 31 -8.47 -11.56 6.33
C ALA A 31 -7.56 -10.43 6.85
N ALA A 32 -6.89 -10.65 7.99
CA ALA A 32 -5.96 -9.67 8.56
C ALA A 32 -4.74 -9.44 7.64
N ASP A 33 -4.17 -10.50 7.09
CA ASP A 33 -3.04 -10.44 6.15
C ASP A 33 -3.41 -9.62 4.89
N LYS A 34 -4.54 -9.95 4.25
CA LYS A 34 -5.04 -9.20 3.09
C LYS A 34 -5.31 -7.72 3.45
N GLY A 35 -5.83 -7.45 4.64
CA GLY A 35 -6.03 -6.10 5.15
C GLY A 35 -4.72 -5.31 5.24
N LEU A 36 -3.67 -5.94 5.78
CA LEU A 36 -2.35 -5.34 5.92
C LEU A 36 -1.67 -5.10 4.58
N GLN A 37 -1.72 -6.08 3.66
CA GLN A 37 -1.20 -5.94 2.30
C GLN A 37 -1.85 -4.78 1.56
N ASN A 38 -3.17 -4.63 1.66
CA ASN A 38 -3.88 -3.50 1.05
C ASN A 38 -3.47 -2.15 1.65
N ALA A 39 -3.25 -2.08 2.96
CA ALA A 39 -2.77 -0.85 3.60
C ALA A 39 -1.35 -0.48 3.12
N HIS A 40 -0.48 -1.48 2.98
CA HIS A 40 0.86 -1.31 2.42
C HIS A 40 0.81 -0.79 0.97
N TYR A 41 0.00 -1.41 0.09
CA TYR A 41 -0.08 -0.98 -1.31
C TYR A 41 -0.61 0.43 -1.48
N LEU A 42 -1.53 0.89 -0.63
CA LEU A 42 -1.98 2.28 -0.68
C LEU A 42 -0.89 3.27 -0.28
N LEU A 43 -0.10 2.96 0.76
CA LEU A 43 1.02 3.80 1.13
C LEU A 43 2.04 3.86 -0.01
N LEU A 44 2.30 2.73 -0.64
CA LEU A 44 3.21 2.62 -1.78
C LEU A 44 2.73 3.48 -2.96
N ASP A 45 1.45 3.41 -3.32
CA ASP A 45 0.83 4.25 -4.35
C ASP A 45 0.94 5.75 -4.01
N GLU A 46 0.70 6.14 -2.76
CA GLU A 46 0.84 7.53 -2.32
C GLU A 46 2.29 8.02 -2.44
N VAL A 47 3.25 7.21 -2.00
CA VAL A 47 4.69 7.55 -2.07
C VAL A 47 5.15 7.65 -3.52
N TYR A 48 4.81 6.68 -4.38
CA TYR A 48 5.20 6.71 -5.78
C TYR A 48 4.53 7.86 -6.54
N ARG A 49 3.24 8.14 -6.30
CA ARG A 49 2.55 9.27 -6.93
C ARG A 49 3.21 10.60 -6.54
N LYS A 50 3.58 10.78 -5.27
CA LYS A 50 4.31 11.97 -4.82
C LYS A 50 5.71 12.04 -5.44
N ALA A 51 6.45 10.94 -5.45
CA ALA A 51 7.79 10.88 -6.04
C ALA A 51 7.75 11.20 -7.55
N LEU A 52 6.78 10.67 -8.27
CA LEU A 52 6.57 10.96 -9.69
C LEU A 52 6.23 12.44 -9.91
N ALA A 53 5.30 13.01 -9.13
CA ALA A 53 4.96 14.42 -9.23
C ALA A 53 6.16 15.34 -8.98
N ILE A 54 6.96 15.06 -7.95
CA ILE A 54 8.21 15.79 -7.67
C ILE A 54 9.17 15.65 -8.86
N LYS A 55 9.30 14.45 -9.43
CA LYS A 55 10.18 14.22 -10.58
C LYS A 55 9.73 15.01 -11.81
N ILE A 56 8.43 15.08 -12.07
CA ILE A 56 7.86 15.89 -13.16
C ILE A 56 8.16 17.36 -12.93
N VAL A 57 7.86 17.91 -11.74
CA VAL A 57 8.14 19.33 -11.42
C VAL A 57 9.62 19.64 -11.59
N ASN A 58 10.52 18.84 -11.01
CA ASN A 58 11.95 19.04 -11.15
C ASN A 58 12.43 18.94 -12.61
N THR A 59 11.81 18.07 -13.41
CA THR A 59 12.15 17.93 -14.82
C THR A 59 11.68 19.14 -15.63
N VAL A 60 10.47 19.67 -15.34
CA VAL A 60 9.93 20.90 -15.95
C VAL A 60 10.74 22.13 -15.51
N ASP A 61 11.12 22.24 -14.24
CA ASP A 61 11.94 23.35 -13.75
C ASP A 61 13.35 23.33 -14.35
N ALA A 62 13.95 22.14 -14.49
CA ALA A 62 15.25 21.97 -15.13
C ALA A 62 15.19 22.16 -16.66
N CYS A 63 14.01 22.00 -17.25
CA CYS A 63 13.77 22.10 -18.68
C CYS A 63 12.41 22.77 -18.96
N PRO A 64 12.34 24.11 -18.97
CA PRO A 64 11.09 24.84 -19.24
C PRO A 64 10.65 24.78 -20.72
N GLY A 65 11.40 24.06 -21.57
CA GLY A 65 11.11 23.78 -22.98
C GLY A 65 12.39 23.77 -23.85
N ASN A 66 12.39 22.95 -24.90
CA ASN A 66 13.45 22.85 -25.92
C ASN A 66 14.82 22.38 -25.40
N CYS A 67 14.84 21.25 -24.67
CA CYS A 67 16.03 20.71 -24.01
C CYS A 67 16.57 19.43 -24.65
N GLY A 68 16.14 19.13 -25.88
CA GLY A 68 16.68 18.05 -26.71
C GLY A 68 16.35 16.64 -26.21
N ASN A 69 15.29 16.50 -25.42
CA ASN A 69 14.81 15.22 -24.88
C ASN A 69 13.32 14.98 -25.19
N GLU A 70 12.72 15.83 -26.02
CA GLU A 70 11.30 15.80 -26.40
C GLU A 70 10.91 14.44 -26.99
N ASP A 71 11.83 13.82 -27.74
CA ASP A 71 11.60 12.54 -28.43
C ASP A 71 11.79 11.30 -27.52
N LYS A 72 12.16 11.46 -26.24
CA LYS A 72 12.44 10.33 -25.33
C LYS A 72 11.20 9.71 -24.69
N ILE A 73 10.03 10.35 -24.83
CA ILE A 73 8.76 9.90 -24.24
C ILE A 73 7.79 9.39 -25.34
N GLU A 74 8.21 9.32 -26.61
CA GLU A 74 7.43 8.65 -27.65
C GLU A 74 7.60 7.13 -27.57
N PHE A 75 6.55 6.44 -27.11
CA PHE A 75 6.25 5.03 -27.40
C PHE A 75 4.74 4.84 -27.48
#